data_AF-A0A1F3T3J8-F1
#
_entry.id   AF-A0A1F3T3J8-F1
#
_cell.length_a   1.000
_cell.length_b   1.000
_cell.length_c   1.000
_cell.angle_alpha   90.00
_cell.angle_beta   90.00
_cell.angle_gamma   90.00
#
_symmetry.space_group_name_H-M   'P 1'
#
loop_
_entity.id
_entity.type
_entity.pdbx_description
1 polymer ?
#
loop_
_entity_poly.entity_id
_entity_poly.type
_entity_poly.pdbx_seq_one_letter_code
_entity_poly.pdbx_strand_id
1 'polypeptide(L)'
;MELLEVVTIGLPFCCFKILGGLAALTWIQDEPSVLLTAVGVVFVALGLLDFLINGLNLISLLLLGRRVLDACLLSVVLRRIGRFTAHPEAHWRDFGNSTDVLLSFMIVAVMVGKGFLNLVPPEALALWNTCVVFNVLGAGLSRFGTSLKAFRV
;
A
#
# COMPACT_ATOMS: atom_id res chain seq x y z
N MET A 1 -6.61 -9.00 -14.50
CA MET A 1 -5.84 -7.83 -14.01
C MET A 1 -5.69 -7.84 -12.49
N GLU A 2 -6.70 -8.31 -11.74
CA GLU A 2 -6.69 -8.26 -10.27
C GLU A 2 -5.46 -8.92 -9.61
N LEU A 3 -5.01 -10.07 -10.12
CA LEU A 3 -3.80 -10.75 -9.64
C LEU A 3 -2.56 -9.86 -9.80
N LEU A 4 -2.40 -9.28 -11.00
CA LEU A 4 -1.28 -8.40 -11.30
C LEU A 4 -1.32 -7.17 -10.39
N GLU A 5 -2.49 -6.60 -10.14
CA GLU A 5 -2.66 -5.45 -9.24
C GLU A 5 -2.29 -5.80 -7.78
N VAL A 6 -2.63 -6.98 -7.26
CA VAL A 6 -2.19 -7.40 -5.91
C VAL A 6 -0.67 -7.51 -5.84
N VAL A 7 -0.05 -8.18 -6.82
CA VAL A 7 1.39 -8.43 -6.82
C VAL A 7 2.20 -7.16 -7.09
N THR A 8 1.72 -6.31 -8.00
CA THR A 8 2.47 -5.14 -8.47
C THR A 8 2.11 -3.86 -7.74
N ILE A 9 0.97 -3.77 -7.06
CA ILE A 9 0.57 -2.54 -6.35
C ILE A 9 0.35 -2.85 -4.86
N GLY A 10 -0.51 -3.81 -4.54
CA GLY A 10 -0.90 -4.14 -3.18
C GLY A 10 0.29 -4.54 -2.29
N LEU A 11 1.02 -5.60 -2.65
CA LEU A 11 2.18 -6.07 -1.88
C LEU A 11 3.30 -5.02 -1.77
N PRO A 12 3.66 -4.28 -2.84
CA PRO A 12 4.59 -3.15 -2.71
C PRO A 12 4.15 -2.08 -1.72
N PHE A 13 2.88 -1.68 -1.71
CA PHE A 13 2.38 -0.71 -0.72
C PHE A 13 2.48 -1.23 0.71
N CYS A 14 2.22 -2.51 0.95
CA CYS A 14 2.44 -3.12 2.26
C CYS A 14 3.91 -2.99 2.69
N CYS A 15 4.83 -3.29 1.77
CA CYS A 15 6.27 -3.19 2.01
C CYS A 15 6.69 -1.74 2.33
N PHE A 16 6.21 -0.76 1.57
CA PHE A 16 6.54 0.65 1.83
C PHE A 16 6.09 1.09 3.22
N LYS A 17 4.89 0.71 3.66
CA LYS A 17 4.39 1.02 5.01
C LYS A 17 5.23 0.37 6.11
N ILE A 18 5.56 -0.91 5.96
CA ILE A 18 6.37 -1.64 6.95
C ILE A 18 7.78 -1.05 7.01
N LEU A 19 8.49 -0.99 5.88
CA LEU A 19 9.88 -0.53 5.85
C LEU A 19 10.00 0.96 6.17
N GLY A 20 9.07 1.79 5.71
CA GLY A 20 9.02 3.21 6.06
C GLY A 20 8.70 3.44 7.53
N GLY A 21 7.81 2.63 8.12
CA GLY A 21 7.52 2.67 9.55
C GLY A 21 8.73 2.24 10.40
N LEU A 22 9.43 1.18 10.01
CA LEU A 22 10.67 0.74 10.68
C LEU A 22 11.80 1.77 10.55
N ALA A 23 11.94 2.42 9.39
CA ALA A 23 12.88 3.51 9.18
C ALA A 23 12.56 4.71 10.09
N ALA A 24 11.28 5.06 10.24
CA ALA A 24 10.86 6.10 11.18
C ALA A 24 11.20 5.72 12.64
N LEU A 25 11.01 4.45 13.04
CA LEU A 25 11.32 3.98 14.39
C LEU A 25 12.82 3.93 14.71
N THR A 26 13.65 3.64 13.72
CA THR A 26 15.11 3.63 13.87
C THR A 26 15.68 5.05 13.95
N TRP A 27 15.12 6.00 13.20
CA TRP A 27 15.54 7.40 13.24
C TRP A 27 15.33 8.08 14.62
N ILE A 28 14.32 7.64 15.37
CA ILE A 28 13.97 8.18 16.70
C ILE A 28 15.04 7.92 17.75
N GLN A 29 15.96 6.99 17.52
CA GLN A 29 17.00 6.66 18.49
C GLN A 29 17.93 7.85 18.79
N ASP A 30 18.05 8.81 17.87
CA ASP A 30 18.86 10.02 18.06
C ASP A 30 18.09 11.20 18.70
N GLU A 31 16.77 11.33 18.45
CA GLU A 31 15.91 12.42 18.96
C GLU A 31 14.50 11.85 19.27
N PRO A 32 14.21 11.49 20.54
CA PRO A 32 12.97 10.80 20.89
C PRO A 32 11.75 11.72 20.76
N SER A 33 11.03 11.63 19.64
CA SER A 33 9.75 12.30 19.46
C SER A 33 8.59 11.31 19.52
N VAL A 34 7.73 11.49 20.53
CA VAL A 34 6.54 10.63 20.76
C VAL A 34 5.67 10.52 19.51
N LEU A 35 5.53 11.63 18.77
CA LEU A 35 4.74 11.67 17.54
C LEU A 35 5.31 10.74 16.47
N LEU A 36 6.61 10.79 16.22
CA LEU A 36 7.25 9.98 15.18
C LEU A 36 7.21 8.50 15.57
N THR A 37 7.32 8.17 16.86
CA THR A 37 7.20 6.79 17.34
C THR A 37 5.81 6.26 17.06
N ALA A 38 4.78 7.06 17.38
CA ALA A 38 3.41 6.70 17.09
C ALA A 38 3.19 6.51 15.59
N VAL A 39 3.69 7.42 14.74
CA VAL A 39 3.57 7.29 13.28
C VAL A 39 4.26 6.02 12.77
N GLY A 40 5.48 5.74 13.23
CA GLY A 40 6.23 4.54 12.84
C GLY A 40 5.49 3.25 13.21
N VAL A 41 5.00 3.15 14.44
CA VAL A 41 4.19 2.00 14.91
C VAL A 41 2.91 1.85 14.08
N VAL A 42 2.21 2.96 13.81
CA VAL A 42 0.97 2.94 13.01
C VAL A 42 1.26 2.46 11.59
N PHE A 43 2.32 2.92 10.94
CA PHE A 43 2.66 2.47 9.58
C PHE A 43 3.06 1.01 9.53
N VAL A 44 3.82 0.50 10.51
CA VAL A 44 4.12 -0.93 10.60
C VAL A 44 2.83 -1.74 10.78
N ALA A 45 1.95 -1.33 11.70
CA ALA A 45 0.69 -2.02 11.95
C ALA A 45 -0.22 -2.01 10.71
N LEU A 46 -0.38 -0.86 10.05
CA LEU A 46 -1.16 -0.74 8.81
C LEU A 46 -0.57 -1.63 7.71
N GLY A 47 0.75 -1.58 7.51
CA GLY A 47 1.43 -2.39 6.51
C GLY A 47 1.29 -3.90 6.73
N LEU A 48 1.34 -4.36 8.00
CA LEU A 48 1.11 -5.77 8.35
C LEU A 48 -0.34 -6.19 8.10
N LEU A 49 -1.32 -5.35 8.48
CA LEU A 49 -2.73 -5.65 8.24
C LEU A 49 -3.07 -5.67 6.75
N ASP A 50 -2.53 -4.71 5.98
CA ASP A 50 -2.66 -4.69 4.52
C ASP A 50 -1.98 -5.89 3.88
N PHE A 51 -0.84 -6.34 4.42
CA PHE A 51 -0.16 -7.54 3.93
C PHE A 51 -1.02 -8.79 4.12
N LEU A 52 -1.69 -8.93 5.28
CA LEU A 52 -2.63 -10.02 5.51
C LEU A 52 -3.81 -9.96 4.52
N ILE A 53 -4.40 -8.78 4.31
CA ILE A 53 -5.50 -8.59 3.37
C ILE A 53 -5.07 -8.95 1.94
N ASN A 54 -3.93 -8.43 1.48
CA ASN A 54 -3.40 -8.70 0.14
C ASN A 54 -2.95 -10.15 -0.02
N GLY A 55 -2.41 -10.78 1.03
CA GLY A 55 -2.09 -12.20 1.05
C GLY A 55 -3.33 -13.09 0.90
N LEU A 56 -4.41 -12.78 1.63
CA LEU A 56 -5.70 -13.48 1.48
C LEU A 56 -6.32 -13.26 0.09
N ASN A 57 -6.22 -12.04 -0.44
CA ASN A 57 -6.67 -11.74 -1.81
C ASN A 57 -5.82 -12.47 -2.86
N LEU A 58 -4.51 -12.60 -2.66
CA LEU A 58 -3.64 -13.36 -3.55
C LEU A 58 -4.01 -14.85 -3.53
N ILE A 59 -4.15 -15.44 -2.34
CA ILE A 59 -4.54 -16.85 -2.19
C ILE A 59 -5.93 -17.11 -2.80
N SER A 60 -6.91 -16.27 -2.50
CA SER A 60 -8.25 -16.41 -3.07
C SER A 60 -8.28 -16.21 -4.59
N LEU A 61 -7.48 -15.32 -5.16
CA LEU A 61 -7.34 -15.20 -6.61
C LEU A 61 -6.72 -16.46 -7.24
N LEU A 62 -5.73 -17.06 -6.59
CA LEU A 62 -5.08 -18.27 -7.09
C LEU A 62 -5.99 -19.50 -6.99
N LEU A 63 -6.77 -19.62 -5.91
CA LEU A 63 -7.60 -20.81 -5.64
C LEU A 63 -9.04 -20.69 -6.17
N LEU A 64 -9.62 -19.49 -6.15
CA LEU A 64 -11.03 -19.22 -6.46
C LEU A 64 -11.22 -18.33 -7.70
N GLY A 65 -10.15 -17.76 -8.24
CA GLY A 65 -10.20 -16.87 -9.41
C GLY A 65 -10.82 -15.49 -9.14
N ARG A 66 -11.07 -15.12 -7.88
CA ARG A 66 -11.69 -13.84 -7.49
C ARG A 66 -11.18 -13.34 -6.14
N ARG A 67 -11.18 -12.02 -5.92
CA ARG A 67 -10.91 -11.41 -4.61
C ARG A 67 -12.08 -11.66 -3.64
N VAL A 68 -11.75 -11.80 -2.35
CA VAL A 68 -12.74 -12.01 -1.27
C VAL A 68 -12.78 -10.84 -0.28
N LEU A 69 -11.75 -10.00 -0.25
CA LEU A 69 -11.64 -8.80 0.58
C LEU A 69 -11.43 -7.55 -0.31
N ASP A 70 -11.64 -6.37 0.29
CA ASP A 70 -11.22 -5.11 -0.33
C ASP A 70 -9.67 -5.02 -0.41
N ALA A 71 -9.13 -4.02 -1.10
CA ALA A 71 -7.70 -3.96 -1.42
C ALA A 71 -6.79 -3.60 -0.23
N CYS A 72 -7.30 -2.87 0.75
CA CYS A 72 -6.57 -2.43 1.94
C CYS A 72 -7.48 -2.30 3.17
N LEU A 73 -6.88 -2.21 4.35
CA LEU A 73 -7.59 -2.06 5.62
C LEU A 73 -8.45 -0.79 5.64
N LEU A 74 -7.92 0.31 5.13
CA LEU A 74 -8.63 1.58 5.14
C LEU A 74 -9.92 1.50 4.32
N SER A 75 -9.89 0.83 3.17
CA SER A 75 -11.08 0.53 2.38
C SER A 75 -12.10 -0.31 3.16
N VAL A 76 -11.66 -1.36 3.87
CA VAL A 76 -12.55 -2.19 4.69
C VAL A 76 -13.23 -1.37 5.79
N VAL A 77 -12.47 -0.53 6.50
CA VAL A 77 -12.96 0.30 7.59
C VAL A 77 -13.94 1.35 7.07
N LEU A 78 -13.56 2.11 6.05
CA LEU A 78 -14.39 3.19 5.52
C LEU A 78 -15.66 2.68 4.85
N ARG A 79 -15.60 1.53 4.17
CA ARG A 79 -16.82 0.88 3.67
C ARG A 79 -17.77 0.53 4.80
N ARG A 80 -17.26 0.02 5.92
CA ARG A 80 -18.08 -0.33 7.09
C ARG A 80 -18.69 0.88 7.78
N ILE A 81 -17.98 2.01 7.81
CA ILE A 81 -18.52 3.29 8.30
C ILE A 81 -19.57 3.85 7.32
N GLY A 82 -19.27 3.78 6.02
CA GLY A 82 -20.12 4.26 4.94
C GLY A 82 -21.51 3.62 4.91
N ARG A 83 -21.66 2.39 5.44
CA ARG A 83 -22.96 1.72 5.65
C ARG A 83 -23.96 2.54 6.47
N PHE A 84 -23.47 3.46 7.30
CA PHE A 84 -24.29 4.31 8.15
C PHE A 84 -24.47 5.72 7.59
N THR A 85 -24.07 5.94 6.33
CA THR A 85 -24.13 7.25 5.66
C THR A 85 -25.02 7.18 4.42
N ALA A 86 -25.49 8.34 3.95
CA ALA A 86 -26.35 8.43 2.76
C ALA A 86 -25.60 8.22 1.42
N HIS A 87 -24.27 8.09 1.44
CA HIS A 87 -23.47 7.92 0.23
C HIS A 87 -23.32 6.45 -0.17
N PRO A 88 -23.20 6.12 -1.48
CA PRO A 88 -23.00 4.75 -1.94
C PRO A 88 -21.74 4.11 -1.33
N GLU A 89 -21.81 2.84 -0.89
CA GLU A 89 -20.66 2.09 -0.35
C GLU A 89 -19.42 2.16 -1.28
N ALA A 90 -19.65 2.24 -2.59
CA ALA A 90 -18.59 2.32 -3.60
C ALA A 90 -17.70 3.56 -3.45
N HIS A 91 -18.25 4.72 -3.08
CA HIS A 91 -17.48 5.95 -2.94
C HIS A 91 -16.54 5.90 -1.72
N TRP A 92 -17.03 5.36 -0.60
CA TRP A 92 -16.20 5.19 0.61
C TRP A 92 -15.07 4.20 0.40
N ARG A 93 -15.35 3.12 -0.35
CA ARG A 93 -14.34 2.14 -0.75
C ARG A 93 -13.25 2.79 -1.61
N ASP A 94 -13.64 3.57 -2.61
CA ASP A 94 -12.71 4.27 -3.49
C ASP A 94 -11.89 5.34 -2.76
N PHE A 95 -12.52 6.08 -1.84
CA PHE A 95 -11.84 7.03 -0.99
C PHE A 95 -10.81 6.35 -0.06
N GLY A 96 -11.14 5.19 0.49
CA GLY A 96 -10.19 4.39 1.27
C GLY A 96 -9.01 3.90 0.45
N ASN A 97 -9.25 3.39 -0.76
CA ASN A 97 -8.19 2.96 -1.67
C ASN A 97 -7.28 4.12 -2.08
N SER A 98 -7.85 5.26 -2.48
CA SER A 98 -7.07 6.43 -2.91
C SER A 98 -6.27 7.06 -1.77
N THR A 99 -6.81 7.06 -0.54
CA THR A 99 -6.07 7.50 0.65
C THR A 99 -4.91 6.56 0.96
N ASP A 100 -5.10 5.24 0.82
CA ASP A 100 -4.03 4.27 1.01
C ASP A 100 -2.89 4.44 0.00
N VAL A 101 -3.25 4.69 -1.26
CA VAL A 101 -2.32 5.03 -2.35
C VAL A 101 -1.53 6.30 -2.00
N LEU A 102 -2.22 7.37 -1.59
CA LEU A 102 -1.60 8.64 -1.22
C LEU A 102 -0.60 8.46 -0.07
N LEU A 103 -1.00 7.77 1.00
CA LEU A 103 -0.13 7.50 2.15
C LEU A 103 1.11 6.71 1.74
N SER A 104 0.93 5.68 0.91
CA SER A 104 2.04 4.84 0.44
C SER A 104 3.03 5.65 -0.40
N PHE A 105 2.56 6.51 -1.30
CA PHE A 105 3.44 7.40 -2.08
C PHE A 105 4.10 8.48 -1.23
N MET A 106 3.41 9.02 -0.22
CA MET A 106 4.02 9.95 0.73
C MET A 106 5.20 9.31 1.46
N ILE A 107 5.06 8.05 1.91
CA ILE A 107 6.15 7.31 2.55
C ILE A 107 7.33 7.16 1.59
N VAL A 108 7.09 6.75 0.35
CA VAL A 108 8.15 6.63 -0.67
C VAL A 108 8.83 7.98 -0.92
N ALA A 109 8.04 9.05 -1.09
CA ALA A 109 8.56 10.39 -1.34
C ALA A 109 9.43 10.91 -0.19
N VAL A 110 9.03 10.68 1.07
CA VAL A 110 9.83 11.06 2.24
C VAL A 110 11.10 10.22 2.32
N MET A 111 10.99 8.90 2.16
CA MET A 111 12.14 7.98 2.23
C MET A 111 13.21 8.31 1.20
N VAL A 112 12.80 8.60 -0.04
CA VAL A 112 13.71 8.98 -1.13
C VAL A 112 14.20 10.42 -0.94
N GLY A 113 13.27 11.37 -0.72
CA GLY A 113 13.58 12.80 -0.70
C GLY A 113 14.45 13.23 0.48
N LYS A 114 14.39 12.51 1.61
CA LYS A 114 15.27 12.74 2.77
C LYS A 114 16.51 11.84 2.79
N GLY A 115 16.66 10.94 1.82
CA GLY A 115 17.79 10.01 1.77
C GLY A 115 17.76 8.91 2.84
N PHE A 116 16.59 8.61 3.41
CA PHE A 116 16.44 7.63 4.49
C PHE A 116 16.65 6.18 4.04
N LEU A 117 16.70 5.92 2.73
CA LEU A 117 17.08 4.60 2.21
C LEU A 117 18.48 4.15 2.66
N ASN A 118 19.37 5.09 2.99
CA ASN A 118 20.70 4.77 3.53
C ASN A 118 20.67 4.16 4.93
N LEU A 119 19.55 4.30 5.65
CA LEU A 119 19.34 3.74 7.00
C LEU A 119 18.74 2.32 6.94
N VAL A 120 18.29 1.88 5.77
CA VAL A 120 17.65 0.57 5.59
C VAL A 120 18.75 -0.48 5.39
N PRO A 121 18.71 -1.61 6.14
CA PRO A 121 19.67 -2.70 5.96
C PRO A 121 19.70 -3.22 4.51
N PRO A 122 20.84 -3.75 4.01
CA PRO A 122 21.00 -4.14 2.61
C PRO A 122 19.92 -5.11 2.10
N GLU A 123 19.55 -6.11 2.91
CA GLU A 123 18.49 -7.07 2.60
C GLU A 123 17.11 -6.40 2.45
N ALA A 124 16.79 -5.46 3.32
CA ALA A 124 15.53 -4.71 3.26
C ALA A 124 15.54 -3.68 2.11
N LEU A 125 16.71 -3.16 1.74
CA LEU A 125 16.87 -2.26 0.60
C LEU A 125 16.64 -2.98 -0.73
N ALA A 126 17.12 -4.22 -0.87
CA ALA A 126 16.84 -5.05 -2.05
C ALA A 126 15.34 -5.31 -2.21
N LEU A 127 14.66 -5.60 -1.09
CA LEU A 127 13.21 -5.75 -1.06
C LEU A 127 12.49 -4.44 -1.43
N TRP A 128 12.89 -3.31 -0.83
CA TRP A 128 12.36 -1.99 -1.15
C TRP A 128 12.45 -1.69 -2.64
N ASN A 129 13.64 -1.86 -3.24
CA ASN A 129 13.87 -1.61 -4.65
C ASN A 129 13.02 -2.52 -5.54
N THR A 130 12.88 -3.78 -5.16
CA THR A 130 11.99 -4.73 -5.85
C THR A 130 10.53 -4.24 -5.81
N CYS A 131 10.07 -3.77 -4.65
CA CYS A 131 8.74 -3.19 -4.50
C CYS A 131 8.57 -1.91 -5.32
N VAL A 132 9.56 -1.02 -5.39
CA VAL A 132 9.52 0.17 -6.26
C VAL A 132 9.37 -0.23 -7.73
N VAL A 133 10.18 -1.18 -8.20
CA VAL A 133 10.11 -1.66 -9.59
C VAL A 133 8.72 -2.22 -9.89
N PHE A 134 8.22 -3.12 -9.05
CA PHE A 134 6.89 -3.69 -9.24
C PHE A 134 5.79 -2.63 -9.18
N ASN A 135 5.88 -1.67 -8.26
CA ASN A 135 4.90 -0.59 -8.14
C ASN A 135 4.82 0.30 -9.38
N VAL A 136 5.98 0.70 -9.91
CA VAL A 136 6.05 1.51 -11.14
C VAL A 136 5.52 0.71 -12.33
N LEU A 137 5.89 -0.57 -12.45
CA LEU A 137 5.37 -1.46 -13.50
C LEU A 137 3.84 -1.62 -13.38
N GLY A 138 3.32 -1.86 -12.18
CA GLY A 138 1.89 -2.00 -11.92
C GLY A 138 1.11 -0.76 -12.29
N ALA A 139 1.59 0.42 -11.88
CA ALA A 139 0.99 1.70 -12.24
C ALA A 139 1.01 1.93 -13.76
N GLY A 140 2.15 1.68 -14.42
CA GLY A 140 2.30 1.81 -15.87
C GLY A 140 1.37 0.87 -16.64
N LEU A 141 1.33 -0.41 -16.27
CA LEU A 141 0.47 -1.42 -16.89
C LEU A 141 -1.02 -1.10 -16.68
N SER A 142 -1.41 -0.64 -15.49
CA SER A 142 -2.78 -0.22 -15.20
C SER A 142 -3.20 0.97 -16.08
N ARG A 143 -2.34 1.99 -16.18
CA ARG A 143 -2.61 3.17 -17.00
C ARG A 143 -2.68 2.83 -18.49
N PHE A 144 -1.72 2.05 -18.98
CA PHE A 144 -1.68 1.59 -20.36
C PHE A 144 -2.90 0.73 -20.70
N GLY A 145 -3.26 -0.22 -19.84
CA GLY A 145 -4.45 -1.06 -20.03
C GLY A 145 -5.75 -0.26 -20.09
N THR A 146 -5.88 0.77 -19.24
CA THR A 146 -7.03 1.69 -19.29
C THR A 146 -7.07 2.46 -20.61
N SER A 147 -5.92 2.95 -21.10
CA SER A 147 -5.85 3.65 -22.39
C SER A 147 -6.19 2.73 -23.57
N LEU A 148 -5.68 1.50 -23.60
CA LEU A 148 -6.00 0.53 -24.66
C LEU A 148 -7.49 0.21 -24.73
N LYS A 149 -8.16 0.06 -23.58
CA LYS A 149 -9.61 -0.18 -23.53
C LYS A 149 -10.41 0.98 -24.14
N ALA A 150 -9.93 2.21 -23.99
CA ALA A 150 -10.57 3.37 -24.58
C ALA A 150 -10.44 3.42 -26.12
N PHE A 151 -9.41 2.80 -26.70
CA PHE A 151 -9.23 2.69 -28.15
C PHE A 151 -9.93 1.48 -28.78
N ARG A 152 -10.25 0.46 -27.98
CA ARG A 152 -11.10 -0.66 -28.41
C ARG A 152 -12.58 -0.27 -28.28
N VAL A 153 -13.00 0.65 -29.15
CA VAL A 153 -14.42 0.82 -29.51
C VAL A 153 -14.87 -0.43 -30.27
#